data_AF-A0A847IRT3-F1
#
_entry.id   AF-A0A847IRT3-F1
#
_cell.length_a   1.000
_cell.length_b   1.000
_cell.length_c   1.000
_cell.angle_alpha   90.00
_cell.angle_beta   90.00
_cell.angle_gamma   90.00
#
_symmetry.space_group_name_H-M   'P 1'
#
loop_
_entity.id
_entity.type
_entity.pdbx_description
1 polymer ?
#
loop_
_entity_poly.entity_id
_entity_poly.type
_entity_poly.pdbx_seq_one_letter_code
_entity_poly.pdbx_strand_id
1 'polypeptide(L)'
;MTEPISVEEFLKRSVTVPVADVRTPAEYEKGHIPRAFLFPLFSDAERAEVGTLYVEQGRTAAVLKGLEVTGPRLEAMARRGLEIARGGPGTAAKVQCSTAKELVGTPGKPAASGTPAAYRASGASSGDTLLLYCWRGGMRSASVAWLMESVGIRCYTLEKGYKAYRNHVLGFFEHLPHPLKVLGGLTGSGKTERLRQMAEAGEQVIDLEGLAGHKGSAFGNLGLPPQPSTEHFQNLLYDAFSRLDPERPVWLEDESRNIGRCSLPKGLWEKMQQAEFYLLPSSLEERVERLMKEYAQFDPALLENAILKIEKRLGYDLCKKATEACQSGNIRTALQICLAYYDKAYNYQLEIRKKNYGTGTFDTI
;
A
#
# COMPACT_ATOMS: atom_id res chain seq x y z
N MET A 1 -25.34 20.17 -7.42
CA MET A 1 -24.57 20.39 -6.18
C MET A 1 -24.07 19.04 -5.76
N THR A 2 -22.76 18.85 -5.75
CA THR A 2 -22.13 17.59 -5.39
C THR A 2 -22.44 17.22 -3.95
N GLU A 3 -22.95 16.01 -3.73
CA GLU A 3 -23.31 15.54 -2.39
C GLU A 3 -22.06 14.94 -1.72
N PRO A 4 -21.59 15.48 -0.58
CA PRO A 4 -20.62 14.80 0.25
C PRO A 4 -21.26 13.59 0.92
N ILE A 5 -20.59 12.44 0.87
CA ILE A 5 -21.04 11.18 1.47
C ILE A 5 -20.06 10.72 2.55
N SER A 6 -20.57 9.95 3.52
CA SER A 6 -19.76 9.41 4.62
C SER A 6 -18.70 8.44 4.12
N VAL A 7 -17.72 8.11 4.99
CA VAL A 7 -16.66 7.14 4.65
C VAL A 7 -17.26 5.78 4.31
N GLU A 8 -18.25 5.32 5.06
CA GLU A 8 -18.88 4.01 4.88
C GLU A 8 -19.60 3.92 3.52
N GLU A 9 -20.40 4.93 3.19
CA GLU A 9 -21.11 4.97 1.90
C GLU A 9 -20.13 5.13 0.73
N PHE A 10 -19.07 5.92 0.92
CA PHE A 10 -18.01 6.08 -0.09
C PHE A 10 -17.31 4.75 -0.37
N LEU A 11 -16.91 4.02 0.67
CA LEU A 11 -16.26 2.72 0.53
C LEU A 11 -17.20 1.68 -0.10
N LYS A 12 -18.47 1.65 0.30
CA LYS A 12 -19.48 0.77 -0.32
C LYS A 12 -19.60 1.01 -1.83
N ARG A 13 -19.66 2.27 -2.26
CA ARG A 13 -19.73 2.64 -3.69
C ARG A 13 -18.41 2.37 -4.41
N SER A 14 -17.27 2.51 -3.75
CA SER A 14 -15.93 2.30 -4.34
C SER A 14 -15.72 0.90 -4.91
N VAL A 15 -16.56 -0.06 -4.52
CA VAL A 15 -16.54 -1.42 -5.06
C VAL A 15 -16.89 -1.45 -6.55
N THR A 16 -17.82 -0.60 -6.99
CA THR A 16 -18.36 -0.61 -8.36
C THR A 16 -18.15 0.71 -9.11
N VAL A 17 -17.82 1.78 -8.40
CA VAL A 17 -17.63 3.12 -8.96
C VAL A 17 -16.14 3.51 -8.93
N PRO A 18 -15.57 4.04 -10.02
CA PRO A 18 -14.20 4.53 -10.03
C PRO A 18 -13.95 5.64 -9.00
N VAL A 19 -12.78 5.58 -8.33
CA VAL A 19 -12.38 6.53 -7.28
C VAL A 19 -11.24 7.41 -7.76
N ALA A 20 -11.48 8.71 -7.88
CA ALA A 20 -10.51 9.72 -8.25
C ALA A 20 -9.88 10.38 -7.01
N ASP A 21 -8.56 10.22 -6.86
CA ASP A 21 -7.77 11.02 -5.92
C ASP A 21 -7.32 12.31 -6.58
N VAL A 22 -7.90 13.45 -6.16
CA VAL A 22 -7.58 14.76 -6.76
C VAL A 22 -6.44 15.50 -6.07
N ARG A 23 -5.74 14.83 -5.15
CA ARG A 23 -4.54 15.35 -4.51
C ARG A 23 -3.35 15.31 -5.46
N THR A 24 -2.21 15.83 -4.99
CA THR A 24 -0.98 15.82 -5.79
C THR A 24 -0.38 14.41 -5.90
N PRO A 25 0.53 14.20 -6.87
CA PRO A 25 1.27 12.94 -6.99
C PRO A 25 1.99 12.52 -5.71
N ALA A 26 2.68 13.44 -5.01
CA ALA A 26 3.36 13.10 -3.75
C ALA A 26 2.37 12.73 -2.63
N GLU A 27 1.21 13.40 -2.54
CA GLU A 27 0.14 13.05 -1.59
C GLU A 27 -0.41 11.63 -1.88
N TYR A 28 -0.53 11.24 -3.15
CA TYR A 28 -1.02 9.92 -3.58
C TYR A 28 -0.01 8.80 -3.34
N GLU A 29 1.27 9.04 -3.68
CA GLU A 29 2.37 8.08 -3.46
C GLU A 29 2.60 7.82 -1.97
N LYS A 30 2.47 8.86 -1.14
CA LYS A 30 2.50 8.69 0.31
C LYS A 30 1.38 7.76 0.78
N GLY A 31 0.19 7.83 0.20
CA GLY A 31 -0.86 6.86 0.44
C GLY A 31 -2.19 7.34 -0.06
N HIS A 32 -2.97 6.43 -0.62
CA HIS A 32 -4.27 6.67 -1.24
C HIS A 32 -5.26 5.57 -0.87
N ILE A 33 -6.55 5.81 -1.09
CA ILE A 33 -7.60 4.78 -0.90
C ILE A 33 -7.32 3.65 -1.90
N PRO A 34 -7.27 2.37 -1.49
CA PRO A 34 -6.99 1.27 -2.41
C PRO A 34 -7.96 1.25 -3.60
N ARG A 35 -7.42 1.00 -4.80
CA ARG A 35 -8.10 1.08 -6.11
C ARG A 35 -8.44 2.49 -6.60
N ALA A 36 -8.11 3.54 -5.85
CA ALA A 36 -8.19 4.90 -6.38
C ALA A 36 -7.17 5.11 -7.51
N PHE A 37 -7.50 5.97 -8.47
CA PHE A 37 -6.58 6.42 -9.49
C PHE A 37 -6.21 7.89 -9.26
N LEU A 38 -5.01 8.25 -9.69
CA LEU A 38 -4.51 9.62 -9.58
C LEU A 38 -5.18 10.52 -10.63
N PHE A 39 -5.90 11.53 -10.16
CA PHE A 39 -6.58 12.54 -10.98
C PHE A 39 -6.28 13.96 -10.46
N PRO A 40 -5.00 14.37 -10.51
CA PRO A 40 -4.51 15.49 -9.72
C PRO A 40 -5.08 16.81 -10.23
N LEU A 41 -5.63 17.63 -9.34
CA LEU A 41 -5.99 19.01 -9.68
C LEU A 41 -4.73 19.87 -9.85
N PHE A 42 -3.68 19.57 -9.09
CA PHE A 42 -2.43 20.33 -9.05
C PHE A 42 -1.21 19.38 -9.04
N SER A 43 -0.10 19.89 -9.55
CA SER A 43 1.22 19.29 -9.33
C SER A 43 1.67 19.59 -7.91
N ASP A 44 2.74 18.93 -7.45
CA ASP A 44 3.32 19.24 -6.14
C ASP A 44 3.76 20.72 -6.04
N ALA A 45 4.33 21.27 -7.11
CA ALA A 45 4.77 22.66 -7.18
C ALA A 45 3.60 23.65 -7.18
N GLU A 46 2.60 23.44 -8.05
CA GLU A 46 1.40 24.28 -8.09
C GLU A 46 0.63 24.24 -6.77
N ARG A 47 0.54 23.06 -6.15
CA ARG A 47 -0.11 22.90 -4.84
C ARG A 47 0.64 23.67 -3.76
N ALA A 48 1.96 23.66 -3.77
CA ALA A 48 2.76 24.43 -2.83
C ALA A 48 2.48 25.92 -3.00
N GLU A 49 2.54 26.44 -4.24
CA GLU A 49 2.27 27.84 -4.56
C GLU A 49 0.86 28.29 -4.15
N VAL A 50 -0.18 27.58 -4.59
CA VAL A 50 -1.59 27.87 -4.22
C VAL A 50 -1.78 27.77 -2.71
N GLY A 51 -1.07 26.85 -2.04
CA GLY A 51 -1.09 26.69 -0.59
C GLY A 51 -0.52 27.89 0.14
N THR A 52 0.63 28.38 -0.31
CA THR A 52 1.29 29.57 0.25
C THR A 52 0.41 30.81 0.07
N LEU A 53 -0.13 31.04 -1.12
CA LEU A 53 -1.04 32.16 -1.37
C LEU A 53 -2.30 32.11 -0.49
N TYR A 54 -2.84 30.92 -0.23
CA TYR A 54 -3.99 30.78 0.66
C TYR A 54 -3.69 31.25 2.09
N VAL A 55 -2.49 30.96 2.59
CA VAL A 55 -2.06 31.35 3.94
C VAL A 55 -1.71 32.85 3.99
N GLU A 56 -0.98 33.35 2.99
CA GLU A 56 -0.43 34.71 3.01
C GLU A 56 -1.44 35.77 2.53
N GLN A 57 -2.22 35.46 1.50
CA GLN A 57 -3.09 36.42 0.80
C GLN A 57 -4.57 36.03 0.85
N GLY A 58 -4.89 34.92 1.52
CA GLY A 58 -6.25 34.45 1.73
C GLY A 58 -6.86 33.72 0.54
N ARG A 59 -8.13 33.36 0.73
CA ARG A 59 -8.87 32.47 -0.17
C ARG A 59 -8.95 32.97 -1.62
N THR A 60 -9.25 34.25 -1.84
CA THR A 60 -9.50 34.78 -3.19
C THR A 60 -8.25 34.68 -4.07
N ALA A 61 -7.08 35.07 -3.56
CA ALA A 61 -5.82 34.97 -4.28
C ALA A 61 -5.49 33.51 -4.66
N ALA A 62 -5.66 32.58 -3.73
CA ALA A 62 -5.46 31.15 -3.99
C ALA A 62 -6.43 30.59 -5.04
N VAL A 63 -7.69 31.04 -5.06
CA VAL A 63 -8.68 30.63 -6.07
C VAL A 63 -8.28 31.16 -7.45
N LEU A 64 -7.91 32.44 -7.55
CA LEU A 64 -7.48 33.04 -8.83
C LEU A 64 -6.24 32.32 -9.38
N LYS A 65 -5.24 32.06 -8.53
CA LYS A 65 -4.06 31.31 -8.95
C LYS A 65 -4.40 29.87 -9.33
N GLY A 66 -5.28 29.22 -8.58
CA GLY A 66 -5.77 27.89 -8.89
C GLY A 66 -6.42 27.82 -10.27
N LEU A 67 -7.26 28.80 -10.62
CA LEU A 67 -7.88 28.91 -11.94
C LEU A 67 -6.86 29.20 -13.04
N GLU A 68 -5.88 30.05 -12.80
CA GLU A 68 -4.80 30.36 -13.75
C GLU A 68 -4.02 29.10 -14.14
N VAL A 69 -3.61 28.27 -13.16
CA VAL A 69 -2.80 27.07 -13.43
C VAL A 69 -3.61 25.89 -13.94
N THR A 70 -4.90 25.79 -13.59
CA THR A 70 -5.76 24.66 -14.02
C THR A 70 -6.57 24.94 -15.27
N GLY A 71 -6.92 26.20 -15.53
CA GLY A 71 -7.74 26.66 -16.65
C GLY A 71 -7.33 26.07 -18.01
N PRO A 72 -6.04 26.16 -18.40
CA PRO A 72 -5.56 25.64 -19.68
C PRO A 72 -5.76 24.13 -19.89
N ARG A 73 -5.99 23.34 -18.84
CA ARG A 73 -6.13 21.88 -18.89
C ARG A 73 -7.51 21.33 -18.50
N LEU A 74 -8.49 22.19 -18.22
CA LEU A 74 -9.85 21.75 -17.81
C LEU A 74 -10.53 20.87 -18.87
N GLU A 75 -10.35 21.19 -20.14
CA GLU A 75 -10.92 20.42 -21.26
C GLU A 75 -10.36 18.99 -21.30
N ALA A 76 -9.03 18.85 -21.19
CA ALA A 76 -8.36 17.56 -21.16
C ALA A 76 -8.77 16.74 -19.93
N MET A 77 -8.91 17.38 -18.77
CA MET A 77 -9.42 16.74 -17.56
C MET A 77 -10.85 16.21 -17.77
N ALA A 78 -11.74 17.00 -18.36
CA ALA A 78 -13.11 16.58 -18.62
C ALA A 78 -13.20 15.38 -19.57
N ARG A 79 -12.39 15.36 -20.64
CA ARG A 79 -12.29 14.18 -21.54
C ARG A 79 -11.84 12.93 -20.81
N ARG A 80 -10.78 13.05 -19.99
CA ARG A 80 -10.25 11.93 -19.20
C ARG A 80 -11.29 11.42 -18.20
N GLY A 81 -12.05 12.32 -17.57
CA GLY A 81 -13.16 11.96 -16.69
C GLY A 81 -14.23 11.13 -17.40
N LEU A 82 -14.63 11.52 -18.61
CA LEU A 82 -15.60 10.79 -19.43
C LEU A 82 -15.11 9.39 -19.81
N GLU A 83 -13.84 9.27 -20.21
CA GLU A 83 -13.23 7.98 -20.54
C GLU A 83 -13.27 7.02 -19.35
N ILE A 84 -12.89 7.50 -18.17
CA ILE A 84 -12.84 6.68 -16.95
C ILE A 84 -14.25 6.33 -16.46
N ALA A 85 -15.18 7.29 -16.45
CA ALA A 85 -16.54 7.05 -15.98
C ALA A 85 -17.27 5.99 -16.84
N ARG A 86 -17.04 6.01 -18.16
CA ARG A 86 -17.63 5.04 -19.11
C ARG A 86 -16.95 3.68 -19.10
N GLY A 87 -15.65 3.65 -18.82
CA GLY A 87 -14.86 2.42 -18.80
C GLY A 87 -15.00 1.59 -17.51
N GLY A 88 -15.60 2.15 -16.47
CA GLY A 88 -15.73 1.49 -15.17
C GLY A 88 -14.38 1.30 -14.44
N PRO A 89 -14.38 0.61 -13.27
CA PRO A 89 -13.19 0.48 -12.42
C PRO A 89 -11.97 -0.14 -13.13
N GLY A 90 -12.19 -1.03 -14.11
CA GLY A 90 -11.12 -1.70 -14.86
C GLY A 90 -10.36 -0.79 -15.84
N THR A 91 -11.01 0.27 -16.35
CA THR A 91 -10.36 1.26 -17.24
C THR A 91 -9.52 2.25 -16.45
N ALA A 92 -9.93 2.59 -15.22
CA ALA A 92 -9.12 3.41 -14.30
C ALA A 92 -7.73 2.81 -14.01
N ALA A 93 -7.65 1.48 -13.91
CA ALA A 93 -6.38 0.75 -13.70
C ALA A 93 -5.47 0.76 -14.93
N LYS A 94 -6.02 0.74 -16.16
CA LYS A 94 -5.24 0.76 -17.41
C LYS A 94 -4.72 2.16 -17.78
N VAL A 95 -5.43 3.22 -17.36
CA VAL A 95 -5.06 4.63 -17.61
C VAL A 95 -4.02 5.16 -16.58
N GLN A 96 -3.51 4.30 -15.68
CA GLN A 96 -2.43 4.66 -14.75
C GLN A 96 -1.05 4.86 -15.42
N CYS A 97 -0.92 4.57 -16.72
CA CYS A 97 0.37 4.56 -17.44
C CYS A 97 0.76 5.89 -18.13
N SER A 98 0.34 7.04 -17.60
CA SER A 98 0.88 8.35 -18.00
C SER A 98 1.57 8.99 -16.80
N THR A 99 2.80 9.46 -16.97
CA THR A 99 3.59 10.03 -15.85
C THR A 99 2.85 11.20 -15.21
N ALA A 100 3.06 11.44 -13.91
CA ALA A 100 2.48 12.58 -13.19
C ALA A 100 2.74 13.94 -13.88
N LYS A 101 3.84 14.05 -14.65
CA LYS A 101 4.17 15.20 -15.50
C LYS A 101 3.25 15.34 -16.72
N GLU A 102 2.73 14.26 -17.30
CA GLU A 102 1.78 14.30 -18.42
C GLU A 102 0.37 14.67 -17.96
N LEU A 103 0.01 14.30 -16.73
CA LEU A 103 -1.31 14.59 -16.16
C LEU A 103 -1.50 16.06 -15.73
N VAL A 104 -0.39 16.78 -15.57
CA VAL A 104 -0.37 18.15 -15.01
C VAL A 104 0.47 19.12 -15.85
N GLY A 105 1.23 18.63 -16.83
CA GLY A 105 2.08 19.45 -17.71
C GLY A 105 1.30 20.41 -18.60
N THR A 106 2.00 21.44 -19.09
CA THR A 106 1.47 22.35 -20.11
C THR A 106 1.02 21.56 -21.34
N PRO A 107 -0.10 21.93 -21.97
CA PRO A 107 -0.52 21.28 -23.21
C PRO A 107 0.60 21.48 -24.25
N GLY A 108 1.30 20.39 -24.58
CA GLY A 108 2.02 20.34 -25.83
C GLY A 108 1.02 20.63 -26.95
N LYS A 109 1.41 21.45 -27.93
CA LYS A 109 0.63 21.68 -29.16
C LYS A 109 0.03 20.35 -29.61
N PRO A 110 -1.28 20.28 -29.95
CA PRO A 110 -1.85 19.06 -30.46
C PRO A 110 -1.00 18.62 -31.66
N ALA A 111 -0.54 17.36 -31.62
CA ALA A 111 0.06 16.75 -32.78
C ALA A 111 -0.94 16.89 -33.93
N ALA A 112 -0.54 17.62 -34.97
CA ALA A 112 -1.33 17.72 -36.18
C ALA A 112 -1.39 16.32 -36.82
N SER A 113 -2.60 15.81 -36.98
CA SER A 113 -3.09 14.92 -38.05
C SER A 113 -3.90 13.73 -37.53
N GLY A 114 -5.12 13.64 -38.06
CA GLY A 114 -6.11 12.63 -37.71
C GLY A 114 -7.39 13.29 -37.24
N THR A 115 -8.26 13.65 -38.17
CA THR A 115 -9.65 14.03 -37.89
C THR A 115 -10.26 12.98 -36.97
N PRO A 116 -10.67 13.31 -35.72
CA PRO A 116 -11.40 12.35 -34.91
C PRO A 116 -12.74 12.13 -35.57
N ALA A 117 -13.08 10.87 -35.81
CA ALA A 117 -14.42 10.46 -36.23
C ALA A 117 -15.45 11.24 -35.40
N ALA A 118 -16.41 11.85 -36.10
CA ALA A 118 -17.46 12.67 -35.53
C ALA A 118 -17.94 12.08 -34.20
N TYR A 119 -17.69 12.80 -33.11
CA TYR A 119 -18.20 12.47 -31.79
C TYR A 119 -19.72 12.47 -31.91
N ARG A 120 -20.31 11.29 -32.15
CA ARG A 120 -21.75 11.14 -32.04
C ARG A 120 -22.05 11.48 -30.59
N ALA A 121 -22.76 12.57 -30.38
CA ALA A 121 -23.41 12.90 -29.14
C ALA A 121 -24.47 11.82 -28.85
N SER A 122 -24.03 10.60 -28.54
CA SER A 122 -24.79 9.73 -27.67
C SER A 122 -24.71 10.42 -26.31
N GLY A 123 -25.81 11.03 -25.89
CA GLY A 123 -25.92 11.65 -24.57
C GLY A 123 -25.39 10.72 -23.48
N ALA A 124 -24.84 11.30 -22.41
CA ALA A 124 -24.39 10.57 -21.24
C ALA A 124 -25.44 9.49 -20.90
N SER A 125 -25.03 8.22 -20.96
CA SER A 125 -25.89 7.15 -20.47
C SER A 125 -26.11 7.40 -18.97
N SER A 126 -27.28 7.08 -18.45
CA SER A 126 -27.73 7.39 -17.09
C SER A 126 -26.94 6.67 -15.96
N GLY A 127 -25.67 6.31 -16.17
CA GLY A 127 -24.83 5.54 -15.25
C GLY A 127 -23.39 6.03 -15.04
N ASP A 128 -22.90 7.03 -15.78
CA ASP A 128 -21.51 7.51 -15.65
C ASP A 128 -21.32 8.21 -14.28
N THR A 129 -20.62 7.57 -13.34
CA THR A 129 -20.44 8.04 -11.96
C THR A 129 -18.97 8.05 -11.55
N LEU A 130 -18.54 9.05 -10.77
CA LEU A 130 -17.23 9.12 -10.14
C LEU A 130 -17.32 9.44 -8.65
N LEU A 131 -16.47 8.79 -7.86
CA LEU A 131 -16.22 9.15 -6.48
C LEU A 131 -14.95 9.98 -6.42
N LEU A 132 -14.98 11.14 -5.75
CA LEU A 132 -13.82 12.04 -5.68
C LEU A 132 -13.44 12.34 -4.24
N TYR A 133 -12.16 12.45 -3.96
CA TYR A 133 -11.70 12.96 -2.68
C TYR A 133 -10.46 13.84 -2.83
N CYS A 134 -10.32 14.78 -1.92
CA CYS A 134 -9.07 15.48 -1.67
C CYS A 134 -8.67 15.29 -0.20
N TRP A 135 -7.64 15.99 0.30
CA TRP A 135 -7.17 15.81 1.68
C TRP A 135 -8.26 16.01 2.75
N ARG A 136 -9.09 17.06 2.61
CA ARG A 136 -10.09 17.47 3.62
C ARG A 136 -11.54 17.56 3.12
N GLY A 137 -11.83 17.05 1.91
CA GLY A 137 -13.19 17.12 1.34
C GLY A 137 -13.67 18.55 1.10
N GLY A 138 -12.76 19.44 0.68
CA GLY A 138 -13.03 20.86 0.45
C GLY A 138 -13.07 21.23 -1.04
N MET A 139 -12.64 22.46 -1.34
CA MET A 139 -12.76 23.05 -2.68
C MET A 139 -12.10 22.23 -3.80
N ARG A 140 -10.96 21.56 -3.54
CA ARG A 140 -10.27 20.78 -4.59
C ARG A 140 -11.16 19.69 -5.21
N SER A 141 -11.75 18.83 -4.37
CA SER A 141 -12.64 17.77 -4.85
C SER A 141 -13.96 18.31 -5.37
N ALA A 142 -14.47 19.40 -4.78
CA ALA A 142 -15.71 20.04 -5.24
C ALA A 142 -15.54 20.70 -6.63
N SER A 143 -14.42 21.37 -6.90
CA SER A 143 -14.13 22.00 -8.19
C SER A 143 -13.98 20.97 -9.31
N VAL A 144 -13.31 19.85 -9.04
CA VAL A 144 -13.21 18.75 -10.01
C VAL A 144 -14.58 18.11 -10.23
N ALA A 145 -15.35 17.86 -9.17
CA ALA A 145 -16.70 17.32 -9.29
C ALA A 145 -17.61 18.24 -10.13
N TRP A 146 -17.55 19.56 -9.92
CA TRP A 146 -18.29 20.53 -10.73
C TRP A 146 -17.93 20.45 -12.22
N LEU A 147 -16.64 20.32 -12.56
CA LEU A 147 -16.20 20.15 -13.95
C LEU A 147 -16.77 18.85 -14.55
N MET A 148 -16.73 17.75 -13.81
CA MET A 148 -17.24 16.45 -14.26
C MET A 148 -18.78 16.47 -14.41
N GLU A 149 -19.49 17.07 -13.47
CA GLU A 149 -20.95 17.27 -13.53
C GLU A 149 -21.34 18.12 -14.76
N SER A 150 -20.53 19.12 -15.12
CA SER A 150 -20.76 19.98 -16.29
C SER A 150 -20.68 19.23 -17.62
N VAL A 151 -20.03 18.06 -17.66
CA VAL A 151 -19.99 17.15 -18.83
C VAL A 151 -20.87 15.91 -18.67
N GLY A 152 -21.76 15.90 -17.68
CA GLY A 152 -22.78 14.87 -17.50
C GLY A 152 -22.37 13.66 -16.66
N ILE A 153 -21.26 13.73 -15.93
CA ILE A 153 -20.82 12.67 -15.01
C ILE A 153 -21.40 12.94 -13.61
N ARG A 154 -22.07 11.95 -13.00
CA ARG A 154 -22.55 12.08 -11.63
C ARG A 154 -21.38 11.97 -10.66
N CYS A 155 -21.28 12.90 -9.71
CA CYS A 155 -20.18 12.90 -8.75
C CYS A 155 -20.65 12.81 -7.30
N TYR A 156 -19.86 12.10 -6.49
CA TYR A 156 -19.96 12.12 -5.04
C TYR A 156 -18.59 12.45 -4.46
N THR A 157 -18.56 13.24 -3.38
CA THR A 157 -17.31 13.59 -2.72
C THR A 157 -17.20 12.92 -1.35
N LEU A 158 -15.99 12.57 -0.94
CA LEU A 158 -15.77 12.05 0.41
C LEU A 158 -15.86 13.18 1.44
N GLU A 159 -16.82 13.10 2.35
CA GLU A 159 -16.96 14.04 3.46
C GLU A 159 -15.66 14.07 4.28
N LYS A 160 -15.12 15.27 4.55
CA LYS A 160 -13.85 15.49 5.26
C LYS A 160 -12.62 14.82 4.60
N GLY A 161 -12.78 14.26 3.39
CA GLY A 161 -11.74 13.78 2.50
C GLY A 161 -10.90 12.62 3.06
N TYR A 162 -9.72 12.45 2.46
CA TYR A 162 -8.78 11.40 2.81
C TYR A 162 -8.40 11.40 4.30
N LYS A 163 -8.40 12.55 4.98
CA LYS A 163 -8.19 12.61 6.43
C LYS A 163 -9.24 11.81 7.21
N ALA A 164 -10.52 11.88 6.83
CA ALA A 164 -11.57 11.10 7.48
C ALA A 164 -11.43 9.61 7.20
N TYR A 165 -11.11 9.24 5.95
CA TYR A 165 -10.76 7.86 5.60
C TYR A 165 -9.58 7.34 6.44
N ARG A 166 -8.53 8.14 6.64
CA ARG A 166 -7.38 7.76 7.48
C ARG A 166 -7.76 7.56 8.94
N ASN A 167 -8.61 8.41 9.49
CA ASN A 167 -9.12 8.23 10.85
C ASN A 167 -9.98 6.95 10.96
N HIS A 168 -10.78 6.65 9.94
CA HIS A 168 -11.56 5.42 9.85
C HIS A 168 -10.67 4.17 9.84
N VAL A 169 -9.63 4.15 9.01
CA VAL A 169 -8.62 3.08 8.95
C VAL A 169 -7.97 2.85 10.31
N LEU A 170 -7.51 3.91 10.98
CA LEU A 170 -6.86 3.79 12.28
C LEU A 170 -7.85 3.33 13.36
N GLY A 171 -9.06 3.90 13.37
CA GLY A 171 -10.11 3.51 14.31
C GLY A 171 -10.57 2.06 14.16
N PHE A 172 -10.58 1.53 12.94
CA PHE A 172 -10.85 0.12 12.65
C PHE A 172 -9.84 -0.80 13.36
N PHE A 173 -8.55 -0.47 13.34
CA PHE A 173 -7.53 -1.30 13.98
C PHE A 173 -7.49 -1.19 15.50
N GLU A 174 -7.92 -0.06 16.08
CA GLU A 174 -8.12 0.07 17.53
C GLU A 174 -9.27 -0.83 18.04
N HIS A 175 -10.26 -1.11 17.19
CA HIS A 175 -11.41 -1.96 17.51
C HIS A 175 -11.53 -3.13 16.53
N LEU A 176 -10.41 -3.76 16.20
CA LEU A 176 -10.36 -4.81 15.19
C LEU A 176 -11.31 -5.96 15.60
N PRO A 177 -12.38 -6.27 14.83
CA PRO A 177 -13.37 -7.27 15.25
C PRO A 177 -12.81 -8.69 15.16
N HIS A 178 -12.01 -8.98 14.13
CA HIS A 178 -11.46 -10.30 13.80
C HIS A 178 -10.67 -10.94 14.94
N PRO A 179 -11.02 -12.17 15.40
CA PRO A 179 -10.09 -13.00 16.16
C PRO A 179 -8.80 -13.23 15.35
N LEU A 180 -7.64 -13.25 16.02
CA LEU A 180 -6.36 -13.41 15.34
C LEU A 180 -5.69 -14.73 15.75
N LYS A 181 -5.01 -15.33 14.77
CA LYS A 181 -4.06 -16.43 14.96
C LYS A 181 -2.74 -16.05 14.30
N VAL A 182 -1.63 -16.29 14.97
CA VAL A 182 -0.30 -15.91 14.49
C VAL A 182 0.51 -17.16 14.21
N LEU A 183 0.98 -17.31 12.97
CA LEU A 183 1.91 -18.36 12.57
C LEU A 183 3.34 -17.85 12.69
N GLY A 184 4.05 -18.35 13.70
CA GLY A 184 5.46 -18.13 13.92
C GLY A 184 6.33 -19.25 13.35
N GLY A 185 7.63 -18.98 13.30
CA GLY A 185 8.64 -19.90 12.80
C GLY A 185 9.93 -19.18 12.45
N LEU A 186 11.04 -19.92 12.54
CA LEU A 186 12.36 -19.40 12.21
C LEU A 186 12.43 -18.91 10.75
N THR A 187 13.40 -18.06 10.44
CA THR A 187 13.60 -17.58 9.07
C THR A 187 13.83 -18.77 8.14
N GLY A 188 13.09 -18.81 7.03
CA GLY A 188 13.13 -19.92 6.08
C GLY A 188 12.30 -21.15 6.46
N SER A 189 11.48 -21.11 7.53
CA SER A 189 10.66 -22.27 7.95
C SER A 189 9.51 -22.62 7.01
N GLY A 190 9.16 -21.73 6.07
CA GLY A 190 8.09 -21.95 5.10
C GLY A 190 6.72 -21.41 5.52
N LYS A 191 6.70 -20.36 6.36
CA LYS A 191 5.47 -19.72 6.87
C LYS A 191 4.57 -19.25 5.75
N THR A 192 5.13 -18.52 4.78
CA THR A 192 4.39 -17.95 3.66
C THR A 192 3.75 -19.05 2.81
N GLU A 193 4.47 -20.15 2.50
CA GLU A 193 3.88 -21.28 1.78
C GLU A 193 2.77 -21.96 2.59
N ARG A 194 2.95 -22.14 3.89
CA ARG A 194 1.92 -22.71 4.77
C ARG A 194 0.67 -21.83 4.81
N LEU A 195 0.83 -20.52 4.94
CA LEU A 195 -0.29 -19.57 4.94
C LEU A 195 -1.04 -19.58 3.60
N ARG A 196 -0.35 -19.71 2.45
CA ARG A 196 -1.02 -19.88 1.16
C ARG A 196 -1.84 -21.18 1.11
N GLN A 197 -1.27 -22.30 1.57
CA GLN A 197 -2.00 -23.57 1.64
C GLN A 197 -3.25 -23.46 2.52
N MET A 198 -3.17 -22.73 3.64
CA MET A 198 -4.33 -22.48 4.51
C MET A 198 -5.38 -21.61 3.81
N ALA A 199 -4.97 -20.57 3.09
CA ALA A 199 -5.87 -19.76 2.29
C ALA A 199 -6.58 -20.58 1.19
N GLU A 200 -5.83 -21.46 0.50
CA GLU A 200 -6.38 -22.40 -0.49
C GLU A 200 -7.37 -23.40 0.13
N ALA A 201 -7.15 -23.78 1.39
CA ALA A 201 -8.07 -24.60 2.18
C ALA A 201 -9.27 -23.82 2.75
N GLY A 202 -9.37 -22.51 2.49
CA GLY A 202 -10.51 -21.67 2.88
C GLY A 202 -10.36 -20.92 4.22
N GLU A 203 -9.19 -20.95 4.84
CA GLU A 203 -8.88 -20.11 6.00
C GLU A 203 -8.73 -18.63 5.61
N GLN A 204 -9.01 -17.73 6.55
CA GLN A 204 -8.75 -16.30 6.33
C GLN A 204 -7.30 -15.99 6.64
N VAL A 205 -6.58 -15.47 5.67
CA VAL A 205 -5.14 -15.21 5.77
C VAL A 205 -4.85 -13.81 5.26
N ILE A 206 -4.00 -13.07 5.98
CA ILE A 206 -3.41 -11.83 5.47
C ILE A 206 -1.89 -12.00 5.40
N ASP A 207 -1.38 -11.90 4.18
CA ASP A 207 0.03 -11.92 3.84
C ASP A 207 0.65 -10.54 4.14
N LEU A 208 1.23 -10.39 5.34
CA LEU A 208 1.77 -9.11 5.80
C LEU A 208 3.03 -8.72 5.00
N GLU A 209 3.89 -9.69 4.75
CA GLU A 209 5.08 -9.57 3.91
C GLU A 209 4.74 -9.13 2.48
N GLY A 210 3.75 -9.77 1.86
CA GLY A 210 3.27 -9.45 0.52
C GLY A 210 2.71 -8.04 0.42
N LEU A 211 1.89 -7.60 1.40
CA LEU A 211 1.38 -6.23 1.44
C LEU A 211 2.47 -5.19 1.71
N ALA A 212 3.51 -5.56 2.44
CA ALA A 212 4.66 -4.70 2.71
C ALA A 212 5.67 -4.68 1.56
N GLY A 213 5.59 -5.59 0.59
CA GLY A 213 6.67 -5.81 -0.39
C GLY A 213 7.97 -6.16 0.33
N HIS A 214 7.95 -7.19 1.18
CA HIS A 214 9.10 -7.61 1.98
C HIS A 214 9.11 -9.13 2.15
N LYS A 215 10.24 -9.71 2.53
CA LYS A 215 10.41 -11.17 2.69
C LYS A 215 10.68 -11.63 4.12
N GLY A 216 10.30 -10.81 5.12
CA GLY A 216 10.49 -11.08 6.57
C GLY A 216 11.89 -11.55 7.01
N SER A 217 12.92 -11.34 6.20
CA SER A 217 14.23 -12.00 6.31
C SER A 217 15.37 -11.02 6.13
N ALA A 218 16.60 -11.51 6.30
CA ALA A 218 17.84 -10.74 6.16
C ALA A 218 17.94 -9.92 4.87
N PHE A 219 17.36 -10.45 3.81
CA PHE A 219 17.48 -9.91 2.46
C PHE A 219 16.32 -8.96 2.12
N GLY A 220 15.33 -8.86 3.00
CA GLY A 220 14.29 -7.85 3.01
C GLY A 220 13.51 -7.71 1.72
N ASN A 221 13.78 -6.64 0.95
CA ASN A 221 13.07 -6.32 -0.30
C ASN A 221 13.82 -6.81 -1.57
N LEU A 222 14.80 -7.72 -1.44
CA LEU A 222 15.59 -8.17 -2.58
C LEU A 222 14.73 -8.89 -3.62
N GLY A 223 14.75 -8.37 -4.85
CA GLY A 223 13.96 -8.89 -5.97
C GLY A 223 12.47 -8.53 -5.94
N LEU A 224 12.05 -7.62 -5.06
CA LEU A 224 10.67 -7.17 -4.92
C LEU A 224 10.51 -5.69 -5.30
N PRO A 225 9.29 -5.24 -5.66
CA PRO A 225 9.00 -3.83 -5.89
C PRO A 225 9.32 -2.95 -4.67
N PRO A 226 9.47 -1.62 -4.83
CA PRO A 226 9.63 -0.72 -3.69
C PRO A 226 8.51 -0.91 -2.66
N GLN A 227 8.87 -1.02 -1.38
CA GLN A 227 7.88 -1.08 -0.29
C GLN A 227 6.93 0.11 -0.38
N PRO A 228 5.65 -0.02 0.01
CA PRO A 228 4.78 1.13 0.20
C PRO A 228 5.29 2.02 1.35
N SER A 229 4.72 3.22 1.49
CA SER A 229 4.88 3.97 2.74
C SER A 229 4.11 3.27 3.87
N THR A 230 4.43 3.57 5.14
CA THR A 230 3.62 3.12 6.28
C THR A 230 2.15 3.49 6.16
N GLU A 231 1.85 4.68 5.65
CA GLU A 231 0.47 5.13 5.50
C GLU A 231 -0.27 4.27 4.45
N HIS A 232 0.36 4.02 3.30
CA HIS A 232 -0.25 3.20 2.26
C HIS A 232 -0.34 1.73 2.65
N PHE A 233 0.69 1.17 3.29
CA PHE A 233 0.66 -0.17 3.87
C PHE A 233 -0.56 -0.37 4.77
N GLN A 234 -0.84 0.59 5.66
CA GLN A 234 -2.00 0.53 6.54
C GLN A 234 -3.35 0.63 5.79
N ASN A 235 -3.39 1.34 4.65
CA ASN A 235 -4.57 1.34 3.79
C ASN A 235 -4.79 -0.02 3.14
N LEU A 236 -3.71 -0.65 2.66
CA LEU A 236 -3.76 -1.98 2.06
C LEU A 236 -4.19 -3.04 3.08
N LEU A 237 -3.66 -2.96 4.31
CA LEU A 237 -4.11 -3.80 5.43
C LEU A 237 -5.61 -3.63 5.69
N TYR A 238 -6.09 -2.40 5.77
CA TYR A 238 -7.52 -2.15 5.98
C TYR A 238 -8.37 -2.75 4.86
N ASP A 239 -8.00 -2.55 3.60
CA ASP A 239 -8.72 -3.14 2.46
C ASP A 239 -8.72 -4.67 2.53
N ALA A 240 -7.59 -5.30 2.88
CA ALA A 240 -7.50 -6.75 3.07
C ALA A 240 -8.44 -7.25 4.19
N PHE A 241 -8.34 -6.66 5.40
CA PHE A 241 -9.20 -7.04 6.53
C PHE A 241 -10.69 -6.76 6.27
N SER A 242 -11.04 -5.67 5.59
CA SER A 242 -12.44 -5.29 5.35
C SER A 242 -13.22 -6.26 4.45
N ARG A 243 -12.51 -7.16 3.76
CA ARG A 243 -13.09 -8.20 2.88
C ARG A 243 -13.29 -9.54 3.59
N LEU A 244 -12.80 -9.66 4.82
CA LEU A 244 -12.89 -10.87 5.61
C LEU A 244 -14.16 -10.88 6.45
N ASP A 245 -14.57 -12.08 6.83
CA ASP A 245 -15.62 -12.32 7.81
C ASP A 245 -15.09 -11.95 9.21
N PRO A 246 -15.72 -10.97 9.90
CA PRO A 246 -15.28 -10.50 11.21
C PRO A 246 -15.45 -11.53 12.32
N GLU A 247 -16.28 -12.56 12.14
CA GLU A 247 -16.54 -13.59 13.15
C GLU A 247 -15.55 -14.76 13.06
N ARG A 248 -14.82 -14.88 11.95
CA ARG A 248 -13.86 -15.96 11.72
C ARG A 248 -12.42 -15.53 12.06
N PRO A 249 -11.58 -16.44 12.59
CA PRO A 249 -10.17 -16.15 12.83
C PRO A 249 -9.43 -15.72 11.55
N VAL A 250 -8.48 -14.81 11.71
CA VAL A 250 -7.55 -14.37 10.65
C VAL A 250 -6.13 -14.78 11.02
N TRP A 251 -5.50 -15.52 10.13
CA TRP A 251 -4.12 -15.96 10.22
C TRP A 251 -3.16 -14.87 9.72
N LEU A 252 -2.13 -14.60 10.51
CA LEU A 252 -1.08 -13.62 10.25
C LEU A 252 0.29 -14.25 10.44
N GLU A 253 1.28 -13.70 9.74
CA GLU A 253 2.70 -14.00 9.97
C GLU A 253 3.17 -13.38 11.30
N ASP A 254 4.06 -14.06 12.03
CA ASP A 254 4.75 -13.51 13.20
C ASP A 254 5.85 -12.50 12.79
N GLU A 255 5.40 -11.37 12.26
CA GLU A 255 6.27 -10.26 11.92
C GLU A 255 6.47 -9.33 13.11
N SER A 256 7.59 -8.60 13.12
CA SER A 256 7.78 -7.55 14.11
C SER A 256 6.82 -6.38 13.85
N ARG A 257 6.71 -5.44 14.81
CA ARG A 257 5.91 -4.20 14.61
C ARG A 257 6.23 -3.47 13.29
N ASN A 258 7.47 -3.59 12.81
CA ASN A 258 7.91 -3.01 11.55
C ASN A 258 8.36 -4.10 10.57
N ILE A 259 7.81 -4.08 9.37
CA ILE A 259 8.21 -4.93 8.24
C ILE A 259 8.99 -4.03 7.28
N GLY A 260 10.31 -4.06 7.40
CA GLY A 260 11.17 -3.06 6.75
C GLY A 260 10.81 -1.65 7.23
N ARG A 261 10.30 -0.80 6.33
CA ARG A 261 9.84 0.56 6.66
C ARG A 261 8.36 0.64 7.03
N CYS A 262 7.60 -0.42 6.76
CA CYS A 262 6.15 -0.46 6.96
C CYS A 262 5.83 -0.78 8.41
N SER A 263 5.11 0.11 9.10
CA SER A 263 4.74 -0.09 10.51
C SER A 263 3.28 -0.52 10.66
N LEU A 264 3.05 -1.58 11.44
CA LEU A 264 1.71 -2.06 11.78
C LEU A 264 0.95 -1.01 12.61
N PRO A 265 -0.38 -0.86 12.41
CA PRO A 265 -1.24 -0.10 13.32
C PRO A 265 -1.10 -0.60 14.76
N LYS A 266 -1.16 0.33 15.72
CA LYS A 266 -0.96 0.01 17.14
C LYS A 266 -1.93 -1.06 17.64
N GLY A 267 -3.24 -0.87 17.44
CA GLY A 267 -4.24 -1.85 17.88
C GLY A 267 -4.09 -3.24 17.24
N LEU A 268 -3.70 -3.31 15.95
CA LEU A 268 -3.39 -4.59 15.30
C LEU A 268 -2.20 -5.28 15.97
N TRP A 269 -1.11 -4.54 16.17
CA TRP A 269 0.10 -5.07 16.80
C TRP A 269 -0.17 -5.59 18.23
N GLU A 270 -0.88 -4.81 19.05
CA GLU A 270 -1.22 -5.21 20.42
C GLU A 270 -2.09 -6.47 20.44
N LYS A 271 -3.05 -6.58 19.52
CA LYS A 271 -3.88 -7.79 19.37
C LYS A 271 -3.08 -8.99 18.89
N MET A 272 -2.15 -8.81 17.94
CA MET A 272 -1.24 -9.86 17.48
C MET A 272 -0.38 -10.43 18.60
N GLN A 273 0.07 -9.61 19.56
CA GLN A 273 0.87 -10.08 20.70
C GLN A 273 0.08 -10.97 21.66
N GLN A 274 -1.24 -10.77 21.75
CA GLN A 274 -2.14 -11.52 22.63
C GLN A 274 -2.81 -12.72 21.92
N ALA A 275 -2.66 -12.82 20.60
CA ALA A 275 -3.27 -13.87 19.78
C ALA A 275 -2.69 -15.27 20.07
N GLU A 276 -3.50 -16.29 19.79
CA GLU A 276 -3.04 -17.68 19.69
C GLU A 276 -1.86 -17.76 18.71
N PHE A 277 -0.83 -18.47 19.10
CA PHE A 277 0.45 -18.54 18.45
C PHE A 277 0.79 -19.98 18.04
N TYR A 278 1.13 -20.17 16.78
CA TYR A 278 1.43 -21.47 16.22
C TYR A 278 2.85 -21.50 15.72
N LEU A 279 3.69 -22.38 16.26
CA LEU A 279 5.07 -22.48 15.82
C LEU A 279 5.18 -23.53 14.70
N LEU A 280 5.64 -23.09 13.52
CA LEU A 280 5.97 -23.99 12.42
C LEU A 280 7.40 -24.56 12.61
N PRO A 281 7.55 -25.85 12.95
CA PRO A 281 8.86 -26.46 13.09
C PRO A 281 9.55 -26.61 11.73
N SER A 282 10.87 -26.41 11.69
CA SER A 282 11.69 -26.75 10.52
C SER A 282 13.16 -26.90 10.94
N SER A 283 13.83 -27.88 10.35
CA SER A 283 15.26 -28.14 10.58
C SER A 283 16.13 -27.04 9.93
N LEU A 284 17.38 -26.88 10.40
CA LEU A 284 18.32 -25.94 9.77
C LEU A 284 18.54 -26.27 8.28
N GLU A 285 18.66 -27.55 7.93
CA GLU A 285 18.91 -27.97 6.55
C GLU A 285 17.73 -27.63 5.61
N GLU A 286 16.49 -27.92 6.01
CA GLU A 286 15.31 -27.54 5.21
C GLU A 286 15.24 -26.03 4.95
N ARG A 287 15.55 -25.22 5.98
CA ARG A 287 15.55 -23.76 5.87
C ARG A 287 16.66 -23.27 4.94
N VAL A 288 17.86 -23.84 5.06
CA VAL A 288 18.99 -23.52 4.16
C VAL A 288 18.65 -23.90 2.72
N GLU A 289 18.09 -25.09 2.48
CA GLU A 289 17.67 -25.50 1.13
C GLU A 289 16.60 -24.58 0.53
N ARG A 290 15.61 -24.17 1.34
CA ARG A 290 14.58 -23.21 0.91
C ARG A 290 15.20 -21.86 0.53
N LEU A 291 16.07 -21.31 1.39
CA LEU A 291 16.73 -20.03 1.14
C LEU A 291 17.71 -20.10 -0.02
N MET A 292 18.40 -21.24 -0.23
CA MET A 292 19.25 -21.44 -1.39
C MET A 292 18.45 -21.35 -2.69
N LYS A 293 17.28 -21.99 -2.76
CA LYS A 293 16.39 -21.89 -3.94
C LYS A 293 15.95 -20.46 -4.21
N GLU A 294 15.72 -19.69 -3.15
CA GLU A 294 15.26 -18.31 -3.27
C GLU A 294 16.37 -17.34 -3.65
N TYR A 295 17.55 -17.47 -3.02
CA TYR A 295 18.60 -16.46 -3.04
C TYR A 295 19.81 -16.79 -3.93
N ALA A 296 20.08 -18.06 -4.24
CA ALA A 296 21.28 -18.43 -5.00
C ALA A 296 21.28 -17.92 -6.46
N GLN A 297 20.12 -17.49 -6.97
CA GLN A 297 19.99 -16.87 -8.29
C GLN A 297 20.41 -15.41 -8.35
N PHE A 298 20.53 -14.72 -7.21
CA PHE A 298 20.93 -13.32 -7.17
C PHE A 298 22.45 -13.18 -7.23
N ASP A 299 22.90 -12.02 -7.71
CA ASP A 299 24.31 -11.63 -7.64
C ASP A 299 24.81 -11.71 -6.19
N PRO A 300 25.88 -12.47 -5.90
CA PRO A 300 26.47 -12.55 -4.56
C PRO A 300 26.78 -11.19 -3.93
N ALA A 301 27.09 -10.16 -4.74
CA ALA A 301 27.31 -8.81 -4.25
C ALA A 301 26.05 -8.19 -3.61
N LEU A 302 24.84 -8.57 -4.06
CA LEU A 302 23.59 -8.10 -3.44
C LEU A 302 23.37 -8.72 -2.06
N LEU A 303 23.72 -10.00 -1.90
CA LEU A 303 23.66 -10.70 -0.62
C LEU A 303 24.69 -10.13 0.36
N GLU A 304 25.91 -9.87 -0.11
CA GLU A 304 26.96 -9.20 0.66
C GLU A 304 26.49 -7.83 1.19
N ASN A 305 25.92 -7.00 0.32
CA ASN A 305 25.38 -5.70 0.70
C ASN A 305 24.25 -5.79 1.73
N ALA A 306 23.44 -6.86 1.71
CA ALA A 306 22.42 -7.09 2.73
C ALA A 306 23.05 -7.46 4.08
N ILE A 307 24.10 -8.29 4.09
CA ILE A 307 24.83 -8.70 5.29
C ILE A 307 25.52 -7.50 5.95
N LEU A 308 26.15 -6.62 5.17
CA LEU A 308 26.82 -5.42 5.69
C LEU A 308 25.85 -4.49 6.45
N LYS A 309 24.57 -4.46 6.09
CA LYS A 309 23.56 -3.65 6.81
C LYS A 309 23.31 -4.13 8.25
N ILE A 310 23.62 -5.39 8.55
CA ILE A 310 23.44 -5.98 9.88
C ILE A 310 24.77 -6.20 10.62
N GLU A 311 25.91 -5.76 10.08
CA GLU A 311 27.26 -5.99 10.62
C GLU A 311 27.33 -5.76 12.14
N LYS A 312 26.87 -4.59 12.60
CA LYS A 312 26.91 -4.22 14.02
C LYS A 312 26.17 -5.22 14.93
N ARG A 313 25.13 -5.87 14.42
CA ARG A 313 24.30 -6.82 15.18
C ARG A 313 24.81 -8.26 15.03
N LEU A 314 25.31 -8.61 13.85
CA LEU A 314 25.90 -9.91 13.53
C LEU A 314 27.27 -10.10 14.22
N GLY A 315 28.01 -9.01 14.40
CA GLY A 315 29.38 -8.99 14.90
C GLY A 315 30.39 -9.01 13.75
N TYR A 316 31.48 -8.26 13.90
CA TYR A 316 32.48 -8.02 12.84
C TYR A 316 33.09 -9.31 12.27
N ASP A 317 33.45 -10.28 13.13
CA ASP A 317 34.08 -11.54 12.69
C ASP A 317 33.13 -12.42 11.87
N LEU A 318 31.87 -12.54 12.31
CA LEU A 318 30.85 -13.32 11.59
C LEU A 318 30.42 -12.61 10.30
N CYS A 319 30.33 -11.28 10.32
CA CYS A 319 30.08 -10.48 9.14
C CYS A 319 31.16 -10.73 8.09
N LYS A 320 32.44 -10.61 8.45
CA LYS A 320 33.57 -10.86 7.56
C LYS A 320 33.54 -12.27 6.96
N LYS A 321 33.29 -13.30 7.76
CA LYS A 321 33.17 -14.68 7.27
C LYS A 321 32.01 -14.86 6.29
N ALA A 322 30.87 -14.22 6.57
CA ALA A 322 29.69 -14.31 5.72
C ALA A 322 29.89 -13.55 4.38
N THR A 323 30.57 -12.41 4.39
CA THR A 323 30.89 -11.66 3.16
C THR A 323 31.95 -12.40 2.32
N GLU A 324 32.99 -12.95 2.94
CA GLU A 324 33.99 -13.81 2.25
C GLU A 324 33.32 -15.06 1.61
N ALA A 325 32.34 -15.66 2.30
CA ALA A 325 31.55 -16.75 1.77
C ALA A 325 30.71 -16.32 0.55
N CYS A 326 30.13 -15.11 0.55
CA CYS A 326 29.43 -14.57 -0.63
C CYS A 326 30.39 -14.37 -1.81
N GLN A 327 31.54 -13.73 -1.57
CA GLN A 327 32.54 -13.43 -2.59
C GLN A 327 33.13 -14.69 -3.25
N SER A 328 33.26 -15.78 -2.50
CA SER A 328 33.71 -17.09 -3.01
C SER A 328 32.60 -17.93 -3.64
N GLY A 329 31.37 -17.42 -3.73
CA GLY A 329 30.20 -18.14 -4.26
C GLY A 329 29.63 -19.20 -3.32
N ASN A 330 30.14 -19.31 -2.09
CA ASN A 330 29.64 -20.23 -1.07
C ASN A 330 28.45 -19.62 -0.31
N ILE A 331 27.36 -19.40 -1.04
CA ILE A 331 26.12 -18.78 -0.53
C ILE A 331 25.54 -19.58 0.65
N ARG A 332 25.68 -20.92 0.62
CA ARG A 332 25.20 -21.80 1.70
C ARG A 332 25.80 -21.41 3.06
N THR A 333 27.11 -21.18 3.10
CA THR A 333 27.82 -20.81 4.33
C THR A 333 27.40 -19.43 4.83
N ALA A 334 27.25 -18.46 3.91
CA ALA A 334 26.76 -17.14 4.25
C ALA A 334 25.35 -17.19 4.89
N LEU A 335 24.43 -17.97 4.30
CA LEU A 335 23.09 -18.18 4.83
C LEU A 335 23.09 -18.83 6.21
N GLN A 336 23.91 -19.87 6.43
CA GLN A 336 24.02 -20.54 7.72
C GLN A 336 24.49 -19.59 8.83
N ILE A 337 25.48 -18.73 8.54
CA ILE A 337 25.96 -17.72 9.49
C ILE A 337 24.84 -16.72 9.84
N CYS A 338 24.14 -16.21 8.82
CA CYS A 338 23.01 -15.30 9.03
C CYS A 338 21.91 -15.95 9.86
N LEU A 339 21.49 -17.17 9.51
CA LEU A 339 20.43 -17.89 10.21
C LEU A 339 20.74 -18.08 11.70
N ALA A 340 21.97 -18.43 12.06
CA ALA A 340 22.35 -18.60 13.47
C ALA A 340 22.12 -17.32 14.30
N TYR A 341 22.38 -16.15 13.71
CA TYR A 341 22.09 -14.87 14.35
C TYR A 341 20.59 -14.61 14.48
N TYR A 342 19.81 -14.83 13.41
CA TYR A 342 18.36 -14.63 13.43
C TYR A 342 17.65 -15.56 14.38
N ASP A 343 18.05 -16.83 14.43
CA ASP A 343 17.47 -17.82 15.34
C ASP A 343 17.67 -17.40 16.80
N LYS A 344 18.85 -16.87 17.15
CA LYS A 344 19.11 -16.33 18.50
C LYS A 344 18.18 -15.15 18.84
N ALA A 345 18.04 -14.20 17.90
CA ALA A 345 17.17 -13.04 18.10
C ALA A 345 15.70 -13.43 18.21
N TYR A 346 15.25 -14.36 17.36
CA TYR A 346 13.88 -14.87 17.36
C TYR A 346 13.55 -15.63 18.64
N ASN A 347 14.41 -16.55 19.07
CA ASN A 347 14.22 -17.30 20.30
C ASN A 347 14.12 -16.38 21.52
N TYR A 348 14.91 -15.31 21.57
CA TYR A 348 14.79 -14.31 22.64
C TYR A 348 13.42 -13.63 22.65
N GLN A 349 12.88 -13.24 21.49
CA GLN A 349 11.53 -12.66 21.39
C GLN A 349 10.45 -13.68 21.76
N LEU A 350 10.61 -14.92 21.34
CA LEU A 350 9.70 -16.02 21.66
C LEU A 350 9.61 -16.24 23.17
N GLU A 351 10.73 -16.22 23.88
CA GLU A 351 10.77 -16.34 25.34
C GLU A 351 10.10 -15.15 26.04
N ILE A 352 10.28 -13.93 25.54
CA ILE A 352 9.56 -12.75 26.04
C ILE A 352 8.04 -12.92 25.86
N ARG A 353 7.60 -13.38 24.67
CA ARG A 353 6.19 -13.61 24.38
C ARG A 353 5.58 -14.65 25.32
N LYS A 354 6.24 -15.80 25.49
CA LYS A 354 5.83 -16.84 26.46
C LYS A 354 5.71 -16.30 27.87
N LYS A 355 6.67 -15.48 28.31
CA LYS A 355 6.66 -14.86 29.64
C LYS A 355 5.48 -13.91 29.83
N ASN A 356 5.13 -13.13 28.80
CA ASN A 356 4.11 -12.10 28.89
C ASN A 356 2.68 -12.65 28.74
N TYR A 357 2.48 -13.71 27.94
CA TYR A 357 1.15 -14.18 27.53
C TYR A 357 0.86 -15.66 27.85
N GLY A 358 1.79 -16.36 28.50
CA GLY A 358 1.65 -17.76 28.89
C GLY A 358 1.88 -18.74 27.74
N THR A 359 2.17 -20.01 28.08
CA THR A 359 2.46 -21.07 27.10
C THR A 359 1.21 -21.73 26.51
N GLY A 360 0.02 -21.50 27.09
CA GLY A 360 -1.25 -22.08 26.62
C GLY A 360 -1.77 -21.50 25.30
N THR A 361 -1.12 -20.46 24.78
CA THR A 361 -1.35 -19.92 23.44
C THR A 361 -0.44 -20.55 22.39
N PHE A 362 0.47 -21.47 22.76
CA PHE A 362 1.45 -22.06 21.85
C PHE A 362 1.03 -23.48 21.46
N ASP A 363 0.71 -23.67 20.18
CA ASP A 363 0.45 -24.99 19.60
C ASP A 363 1.37 -25.22 18.38
N THR A 364 1.55 -26.47 17.99
CA THR A 364 2.30 -26.84 16.78
C THR A 364 1.33 -27.29 15.70
N ILE A 365 1.45 -26.72 14.49
CA ILE A 365 0.66 -27.07 13.29
C ILE A 365 1.43 -27.93 12.31
#